data_AF-A0A3D3CGH5-F1
#
_entry.id   AF-A0A3D3CGH5-F1
#
_cell.length_a   1.000
_cell.length_b   1.000
_cell.length_c   1.000
_cell.angle_alpha   90.00
_cell.angle_beta   90.00
_cell.angle_gamma   90.00
#
_symmetry.space_group_name_H-M   'P 1'
#
loop_
_entity.id
_entity.type
_entity.pdbx_description
1 polymer ?
#
loop_
_entity_poly.entity_id
_entity_poly.type
_entity_poly.pdbx_seq_one_letter_code
_entity_poly.pdbx_strand_id
1 'polypeptide(L)'
;MTRRFRLTHLDDDGRPTMVDVSEKDRTLRRAEAEGWVLLDEAVCASLDSEGTGRKGNVLRVAELAGIMAVKRTPDLIPLCHGIRIDSVSVACDLLREERRIRIRCSVTARDVTGVEMEA
;
A
#
# COMPACT_ATOMS: atom_id res chain seq x y z
N MET A 1 9.84 -25.85 21.25
CA MET A 1 9.27 -24.69 21.98
C MET A 1 8.82 -23.66 20.98
N THR A 2 7.55 -23.66 20.60
CA THR A 2 6.97 -22.68 19.67
C THR A 2 6.75 -21.38 20.43
N ARG A 3 7.52 -20.35 20.09
CA ARG A 3 7.40 -19.00 20.66
C ARG A 3 6.02 -18.46 20.27
N ARG A 4 5.06 -18.45 21.20
CA ARG A 4 3.77 -17.78 21.00
C ARG A 4 4.03 -16.28 20.91
N PHE A 5 3.90 -15.71 19.72
CA PHE A 5 3.90 -14.27 19.54
C PHE A 5 2.59 -13.72 20.13
N ARG A 6 2.68 -12.78 21.06
CA ARG A 6 1.51 -12.06 21.57
C ARG A 6 1.03 -11.12 20.48
N LEU A 7 -0.22 -11.29 20.03
CA LEU A 7 -0.85 -10.38 19.08
C LEU A 7 -1.07 -9.04 19.78
N THR A 8 -0.67 -7.93 19.15
CA THR A 8 -0.77 -6.59 19.75
C THR A 8 -2.10 -5.91 19.48
N HIS A 9 -2.86 -6.38 18.48
CA HIS A 9 -4.20 -5.87 18.15
C HIS A 9 -5.34 -6.58 18.89
N LEU A 10 -5.01 -7.50 19.80
CA LEU A 10 -5.98 -8.17 20.67
C LEU A 10 -5.59 -7.91 22.13
N ASP A 11 -6.57 -7.66 22.98
CA ASP A 11 -6.37 -7.64 24.43
C ASP A 11 -6.30 -9.07 25.01
N ASP A 12 -6.18 -9.17 26.35
CA ASP A 12 -6.05 -10.46 27.04
C ASP A 12 -7.32 -11.32 26.98
N ASP A 13 -8.48 -10.71 26.70
CA ASP A 13 -9.75 -11.39 26.47
C ASP A 13 -9.98 -11.72 24.97
N GLY A 14 -9.01 -11.40 24.10
CA GLY A 14 -9.09 -11.61 22.66
C GLY A 14 -9.95 -10.60 21.93
N ARG A 15 -10.28 -9.45 22.53
CA ARG A 15 -11.06 -8.39 21.90
C ARG A 15 -10.16 -7.49 21.05
N PRO A 16 -10.64 -6.98 19.91
CA PRO A 16 -9.87 -6.05 19.08
C PRO A 16 -9.53 -4.77 19.84
N THR A 17 -8.26 -4.35 19.77
CA THR A 17 -7.78 -3.10 20.37
C THR A 17 -6.81 -2.39 19.43
N MET A 18 -6.89 -1.06 19.41
CA MET A 18 -5.88 -0.22 18.78
C MET A 18 -4.77 0.02 19.79
N VAL A 19 -3.53 -0.29 19.41
CA VAL A 19 -2.36 -0.19 20.30
C VAL A 19 -2.16 1.28 20.70
N ASP A 20 -2.05 1.57 22.00
CA ASP A 20 -1.62 2.89 22.46
C ASP A 20 -0.14 3.13 22.08
N VAL A 21 0.11 4.25 21.42
CA VAL A 21 1.41 4.67 20.91
C VAL A 21 1.84 6.04 21.43
N SER A 22 1.14 6.57 22.43
CA SER A 22 1.34 7.92 22.98
C SER A 22 2.74 8.17 23.56
N GLU A 23 3.36 7.16 24.16
CA GLU A 23 4.71 7.27 24.77
C GLU A 23 5.86 7.04 23.77
N LYS A 24 5.56 6.74 22.50
CA LYS A 24 6.58 6.47 21.49
C LYS A 24 7.07 7.77 20.86
N ASP A 25 8.38 7.84 20.62
CA ASP A 25 8.98 8.97 19.90
C ASP A 25 8.63 8.95 18.39
N ARG A 26 8.48 10.14 17.82
CA ARG A 26 8.31 10.32 16.37
C ARG A 26 9.64 10.18 15.65
N THR A 27 9.73 9.21 14.75
CA THR A 27 10.93 8.95 13.94
C THR A 27 10.57 8.98 12.45
N LEU A 28 11.58 9.12 11.58
CA LEU A 28 11.37 8.99 10.14
C LEU A 28 11.13 7.51 9.82
N ARG A 29 10.03 7.22 9.13
CA ARG A 29 9.62 5.86 8.77
C ARG A 29 9.36 5.79 7.28
N ARG A 30 9.74 4.66 6.70
CA ARG A 30 9.56 4.37 5.27
C ARG A 30 9.13 2.92 5.13
N ALA A 31 8.15 2.69 4.27
CA ALA A 31 7.77 1.36 3.82
C ALA A 31 7.72 1.33 2.30
N GLU A 32 7.97 0.16 1.75
CA GLU A 32 7.86 -0.14 0.33
C GLU A 32 7.11 -1.46 0.18
N ALA A 33 6.15 -1.48 -0.73
CA ALA A 33 5.44 -2.68 -1.11
C ALA A 33 5.34 -2.77 -2.63
N GLU A 34 5.17 -3.99 -3.12
CA GLU A 34 4.90 -4.24 -4.53
C GLU A 34 3.87 -5.34 -4.74
N GLY A 35 3.18 -5.26 -5.86
CA GLY A 35 2.19 -6.23 -6.29
C GLY A 35 2.11 -6.32 -7.80
N TRP A 36 1.34 -7.30 -8.28
CA TRP A 36 1.18 -7.54 -9.70
C TRP A 36 -0.29 -7.69 -10.08
N VAL A 37 -0.64 -7.16 -11.24
CA VAL A 37 -1.89 -7.49 -11.93
C VAL A 37 -1.54 -8.36 -13.12
N LEU A 38 -1.96 -9.62 -13.07
CA LEU A 38 -1.79 -10.56 -14.18
C LEU A 38 -2.81 -10.23 -15.27
N LEU A 39 -2.34 -10.19 -16.51
CA LEU A 39 -3.14 -9.87 -17.68
C LEU A 39 -3.27 -11.10 -18.57
N ASP A 40 -4.43 -11.22 -19.21
CA ASP A 40 -4.52 -12.07 -20.38
C ASP A 40 -3.85 -11.41 -21.60
N GLU A 41 -3.70 -12.18 -22.67
CA GLU A 41 -3.05 -11.72 -23.89
C GLU A 41 -3.83 -10.59 -24.58
N ALA A 42 -5.17 -10.65 -24.59
CA ALA A 42 -6.00 -9.65 -25.25
C ALA A 42 -5.90 -8.28 -24.57
N VAL A 43 -5.90 -8.23 -23.24
CA VAL A 43 -5.71 -7.02 -22.45
C VAL A 43 -4.30 -6.47 -22.64
N CYS A 44 -3.27 -7.32 -22.56
CA CYS A 44 -1.88 -6.91 -22.77
C CYS A 44 -1.66 -6.33 -24.18
N ALA A 45 -2.25 -6.95 -25.21
CA ALA A 45 -2.21 -6.46 -26.58
C ALA A 45 -2.99 -5.14 -26.78
N SER A 46 -4.05 -4.91 -26.00
CA SER A 46 -4.86 -3.69 -26.07
C SER A 46 -4.20 -2.46 -25.45
N LEU A 47 -3.21 -2.66 -24.59
CA LEU A 47 -2.42 -1.60 -23.97
C LEU A 47 -1.22 -1.28 -24.87
N ASP A 48 -0.85 -0.01 -25.03
CA ASP A 48 0.41 0.42 -25.65
C ASP A 48 1.57 0.47 -24.61
N SER A 49 2.77 0.90 -25.00
CA SER A 49 3.93 0.95 -24.08
C SER A 49 3.71 1.87 -22.88
N GLU A 50 2.85 2.88 -23.03
CA GLU A 50 2.44 3.80 -21.97
C GLU A 50 1.24 3.26 -21.16
N GLY A 51 0.70 2.10 -21.51
CA GLY A 51 -0.52 1.57 -20.89
C GLY A 51 -1.78 2.33 -21.29
N THR A 52 -1.78 2.96 -22.46
CA THR A 52 -2.93 3.65 -23.01
C THR A 52 -3.84 2.68 -23.75
N GLY A 53 -5.14 2.78 -23.48
CA GLY A 53 -6.18 2.11 -24.25
C GLY A 53 -7.32 3.06 -24.58
N ARG A 54 -8.49 2.52 -24.97
CA ARG A 54 -9.70 3.31 -25.29
C ARG A 54 -10.19 4.23 -24.15
N LYS A 55 -9.74 3.99 -22.92
CA LYS A 55 -10.12 4.76 -21.72
C LYS A 55 -9.05 5.78 -21.30
N GLY A 56 -8.05 6.03 -22.14
CA GLY A 56 -6.87 6.81 -21.79
C GLY A 56 -5.80 5.94 -21.11
N ASN A 57 -4.85 6.58 -20.45
CA ASN A 57 -3.74 5.90 -19.80
C ASN A 57 -4.20 5.27 -18.47
N VAL A 58 -4.41 3.95 -18.47
CA VAL A 58 -4.94 3.24 -17.30
C VAL A 58 -3.90 3.13 -16.17
N LEU A 59 -2.61 3.16 -16.50
CA LEU A 59 -1.53 3.09 -15.52
C LEU A 59 -1.47 4.38 -14.70
N ARG A 60 -1.57 5.56 -15.35
CA ARG A 60 -1.60 6.86 -14.65
C ARG A 60 -2.83 7.01 -13.76
N VAL A 61 -3.97 6.49 -14.19
CA VAL A 61 -5.18 6.44 -13.35
C VAL A 61 -4.96 5.53 -12.14
N ALA A 62 -4.32 4.36 -12.33
CA ALA A 62 -4.01 3.45 -11.23
C ALA A 62 -3.01 4.07 -10.23
N GLU A 63 -2.00 4.81 -10.70
CA GLU A 63 -1.06 5.54 -9.84
C GLU A 63 -1.77 6.58 -8.97
N LEU A 64 -2.64 7.39 -9.58
CA LEU A 64 -3.46 8.36 -8.84
C LEU A 64 -4.37 7.68 -7.81
N ALA A 65 -5.01 6.57 -8.19
CA ALA A 65 -5.86 5.80 -7.30
C ALA A 65 -5.06 5.24 -6.11
N GLY A 66 -3.84 4.73 -6.35
CA GLY A 66 -2.93 4.28 -5.30
C GLY A 66 -2.58 5.40 -4.32
N ILE A 67 -2.20 6.59 -4.81
CA ILE A 67 -1.91 7.76 -3.97
C ILE A 67 -3.12 8.16 -3.13
N MET A 68 -4.33 8.07 -3.69
CA MET A 68 -5.57 8.33 -2.95
C MET A 68 -5.84 7.26 -1.88
N ALA A 69 -5.57 5.99 -2.20
CA ALA A 69 -5.76 4.87 -1.28
C ALA A 69 -4.84 4.98 -0.06
N VAL A 70 -3.55 5.31 -0.26
CA VAL A 70 -2.59 5.51 0.84
C VAL A 70 -3.10 6.51 1.88
N LYS A 71 -3.72 7.61 1.46
CA LYS A 71 -4.24 8.63 2.37
C LYS A 71 -5.52 8.21 3.10
N ARG A 72 -6.17 7.14 2.65
CA ARG A 72 -7.42 6.59 3.19
C ARG A 72 -7.21 5.27 3.92
N THR A 73 -5.99 4.78 4.04
CA THR A 73 -5.65 3.55 4.77
C THR A 73 -6.33 3.44 6.13
N PRO A 74 -6.32 4.45 7.03
CA PRO A 74 -7.00 4.35 8.33
C PRO A 74 -8.53 4.27 8.22
N ASP A 75 -9.13 4.71 7.11
CA ASP A 75 -10.57 4.55 6.87
C ASP A 75 -10.92 3.12 6.43
N LEU A 76 -9.95 2.40 5.84
CA LEU A 76 -10.12 1.06 5.27
C LEU A 76 -9.70 -0.05 6.24
N ILE A 77 -8.69 0.19 7.08
CA ILE A 77 -8.11 -0.80 7.98
C ILE A 77 -8.46 -0.43 9.44
N PRO A 78 -9.39 -1.16 10.08
CA PRO A 78 -10.07 -0.69 11.31
C PRO A 78 -9.18 -0.34 12.51
N LEU A 79 -7.99 -0.95 12.63
CA LEU A 79 -7.09 -0.76 13.77
C LEU A 79 -5.80 -0.01 13.42
N CYS A 80 -5.73 0.58 12.21
CA CYS A 80 -4.64 1.47 11.84
C CYS A 80 -4.80 2.83 12.53
N HIS A 81 -3.66 3.41 12.92
CA HIS A 81 -3.62 4.79 13.37
C HIS A 81 -3.75 5.76 12.19
N GLY A 82 -4.30 6.94 12.44
CA GLY A 82 -4.23 8.04 11.47
C GLY A 82 -2.82 8.61 11.40
N ILE A 83 -2.13 8.42 10.28
CA ILE A 83 -0.75 8.89 10.08
C ILE A 83 -0.73 10.11 9.16
N ARG A 84 0.03 11.14 9.51
CA ARG A 84 0.27 12.28 8.62
C ARG A 84 1.38 11.93 7.62
N ILE A 85 0.98 11.55 6.42
CA ILE A 85 1.89 11.15 5.35
C ILE A 85 2.73 12.34 4.85
N ASP A 86 4.05 12.15 4.75
CA ASP A 86 4.98 13.16 4.24
C ASP A 86 5.21 13.02 2.72
N SER A 87 5.30 11.78 2.23
CA SER A 87 5.49 11.48 0.81
C SER A 87 4.87 10.13 0.43
N VAL A 88 4.31 10.07 -0.78
CA VAL A 88 3.83 8.85 -1.43
C VAL A 88 4.32 8.85 -2.87
N SER A 89 4.86 7.71 -3.31
CA SER A 89 5.12 7.42 -4.71
C SER A 89 4.43 6.11 -5.08
N VAL A 90 3.70 6.12 -6.20
CA VAL A 90 3.13 4.91 -6.80
C VAL A 90 3.58 4.86 -8.26
N ALA A 91 4.13 3.73 -8.67
CA ALA A 91 4.55 3.49 -10.05
C ALA A 91 3.91 2.21 -10.58
N CYS A 92 3.32 2.30 -11.76
CA CYS A 92 2.70 1.19 -12.47
C CYS A 92 3.42 0.93 -13.79
N ASP A 93 4.11 -0.20 -13.90
CA ASP A 93 4.93 -0.56 -15.06
C ASP A 93 4.33 -1.77 -15.80
N LEU A 94 4.05 -1.65 -17.10
CA LEU A 94 3.60 -2.78 -17.93
C LEU A 94 4.80 -3.65 -18.34
N LEU A 95 4.85 -4.88 -17.85
CA LEU A 95 5.83 -5.90 -18.22
C LEU A 95 5.22 -6.84 -19.26
N ARG A 96 5.31 -6.45 -20.54
CA ARG A 96 4.63 -7.15 -21.66
C ARG A 96 5.01 -8.62 -21.79
N GLU A 97 6.31 -8.90 -21.75
CA GLU A 97 6.85 -10.27 -21.89
C GLU A 97 6.31 -11.20 -20.80
N GLU A 98 6.06 -10.62 -19.62
CA GLU A 98 5.57 -11.33 -18.44
C GLU A 98 4.03 -11.24 -18.30
N ARG A 99 3.36 -10.54 -19.23
CA ARG A 99 1.91 -10.28 -19.23
C ARG A 99 1.38 -9.83 -17.87
N ARG A 100 2.08 -8.88 -17.25
CA ARG A 100 1.68 -8.33 -15.94
C ARG A 100 2.00 -6.86 -15.80
N ILE A 101 1.26 -6.17 -14.95
CA ILE A 101 1.61 -4.84 -14.47
C ILE A 101 2.29 -5.00 -13.13
N ARG A 102 3.48 -4.44 -12.95
CA ARG A 102 4.14 -4.31 -11.64
C ARG A 102 3.71 -2.98 -11.03
N ILE A 103 3.23 -3.03 -9.79
CA ILE A 103 2.82 -1.86 -9.02
C ILE A 103 3.80 -1.75 -7.85
N ARG A 104 4.41 -0.58 -7.67
CA ARG A 104 5.31 -0.29 -6.54
C ARG A 104 4.80 0.92 -5.80
N CYS A 105 4.66 0.80 -4.48
CA CYS A 105 4.31 1.92 -3.60
C CYS A 105 5.45 2.16 -2.60
N SER A 106 5.81 3.43 -2.40
CA SER A 106 6.71 3.86 -1.34
C SER A 106 6.08 4.99 -0.55
N VAL A 107 6.02 4.83 0.77
CA VAL A 107 5.41 5.77 1.70
C VAL A 107 6.43 6.20 2.73
N THR A 108 6.46 7.48 3.04
CA THR A 108 7.31 8.06 4.09
C THR A 108 6.48 8.95 5.00
N ALA A 109 6.72 8.83 6.31
CA ALA A 109 6.13 9.71 7.32
C ALA A 109 7.06 9.86 8.53
N ARG A 110 6.99 11.00 9.21
CA ARG A 110 7.56 11.18 10.54
C ARG A 110 6.49 10.95 11.61
N ASP A 111 6.43 9.75 12.17
CA ASP A 111 5.39 9.35 13.10
C ASP A 111 5.85 8.30 14.13
N VAL A 112 4.95 7.90 15.03
CA VAL A 112 5.20 6.99 16.16
C VAL A 112 4.96 5.51 15.82
N THR A 113 4.32 5.24 14.69
CA THR A 113 4.06 3.89 14.16
C THR A 113 4.48 3.78 12.69
N GLY A 114 4.76 2.55 12.24
CA GLY A 114 5.14 2.24 10.87
C GLY A 114 4.06 2.61 9.84
N VAL A 115 4.46 2.63 8.57
CA VAL A 115 3.61 2.95 7.41
C VAL A 115 3.48 1.74 6.48
N GLU A 116 3.62 0.52 7.01
CA GLU A 116 3.57 -0.73 6.25
C GLU A 116 2.18 -0.98 5.66
N MET A 117 1.13 -0.52 6.33
CA MET A 117 -0.24 -0.70 5.87
C MET A 117 -0.62 0.30 4.78
N GLU A 118 0.06 1.45 4.77
CA GLU A 118 -0.09 2.49 3.75
C GLU A 118 0.61 2.15 2.43
N ALA A 119 1.65 1.31 2.45
CA ALA A 119 2.42 0.92 1.25
C ALA A 119 1.81 -0.33 0.60
#